data_AF-A0A5C6FX93-F1
#
_entry.id   AF-A0A5C6FX93-F1
#
_cell.length_a   1.000
_cell.length_b   1.000
_cell.length_c   1.000
_cell.angle_alpha   90.00
_cell.angle_beta   90.00
_cell.angle_gamma   90.00
#
_symmetry.space_group_name_H-M   'P 1'
#
loop_
_entity.id
_entity.type
_entity.pdbx_description
1 polymer ?
#
loop_
_entity_poly.entity_id
_entity_poly.type
_entity_poly.pdbx_seq_one_letter_code
_entity_poly.pdbx_strand_id
1 'polypeptide(L)'
;MSVRPPLPLTREQLVQALERSDDPEAQALINSITRHAVSIRGTRPFWNRKRQDLEAYAYSLGCPGAFITFSPADLHWRSLYQHMPRYGEWLRASEPERMTLSRHLLRQNPHIAAYHFYRRYCFFRDIVLRKKFNITDY
;
A
#
# COMPACT_ATOMS: atom_id res chain seq x y z
N MET A 1 17.73 -39.05 14.64
CA MET A 1 16.43 -38.80 15.30
C MET A 1 15.50 -38.18 14.27
N SER A 2 14.45 -38.90 13.86
CA SER A 2 13.50 -38.43 12.84
C SER A 2 12.50 -37.47 13.50
N VAL A 3 12.56 -36.19 13.12
CA VAL A 3 11.60 -35.18 13.59
C VAL A 3 10.28 -35.46 12.86
N ARG A 4 9.27 -35.95 13.57
CA ARG A 4 7.92 -36.11 12.99
C ARG A 4 7.45 -34.75 12.49
N PRO A 5 6.87 -34.66 11.27
CA PRO A 5 6.22 -33.44 10.84
C PRO A 5 5.10 -33.11 11.84
N PRO A 6 4.93 -31.82 12.22
CA PRO A 6 3.86 -31.42 13.11
C PRO A 6 2.51 -31.84 12.53
N LEU A 7 1.63 -32.36 13.38
CA LEU A 7 0.27 -32.71 12.99
C LEU A 7 -0.43 -31.47 12.41
N PRO A 8 -1.26 -31.64 11.35
CA PRO A 8 -1.98 -30.53 10.76
C PRO A 8 -2.90 -29.88 11.79
N LEU A 9 -2.75 -28.56 11.93
CA LEU A 9 -3.50 -27.75 12.89
C LEU A 9 -4.96 -27.62 12.44
N THR A 10 -5.92 -28.01 13.28
CA THR A 10 -7.35 -27.93 12.93
C THR A 10 -7.93 -26.54 13.23
N ARG A 11 -9.09 -26.24 12.63
CA ARG A 11 -9.81 -24.99 12.87
C ARG A 11 -10.20 -24.85 14.34
N GLU A 12 -10.62 -25.94 14.97
CA GLU A 12 -11.06 -25.99 16.36
C GLU A 12 -9.90 -25.67 17.32
N GLN A 13 -8.71 -26.21 17.05
CA GLN A 13 -7.50 -25.92 17.80
C GLN A 13 -7.09 -24.44 17.68
N LEU A 14 -7.25 -23.84 16.49
CA LEU A 14 -7.03 -22.41 16.28
C LEU A 14 -8.00 -21.55 17.08
N VAL A 15 -9.29 -21.87 17.03
CA VAL A 15 -10.32 -21.13 17.77
C VAL A 15 -10.07 -21.20 19.27
N GLN A 16 -9.78 -22.40 19.78
CA GLN A 16 -9.48 -22.59 21.21
C GLN A 16 -8.23 -21.85 21.67
N ALA A 17 -7.18 -21.81 20.84
CA ALA A 17 -5.98 -21.02 21.12
C ALA A 17 -6.26 -19.51 21.13
N LEU A 18 -7.14 -19.02 20.25
CA LEU A 18 -7.54 -17.61 20.24
C LEU A 18 -8.39 -17.24 21.47
N GLU A 19 -9.22 -18.16 21.96
CA GLU A 19 -10.03 -17.97 23.16
C GLU A 19 -9.21 -18.01 24.46
N ARG A 20 -8.06 -18.71 24.45
CA ARG A 20 -7.14 -18.86 25.59
C ARG A 20 -5.84 -18.10 25.34
N SER A 21 -5.92 -16.81 25.03
CA SER A 21 -4.76 -15.98 24.65
C SER A 21 -3.63 -15.92 25.69
N ASP A 22 -3.93 -16.25 26.95
CA ASP A 22 -2.99 -16.19 28.06
C ASP A 22 -2.14 -17.47 28.21
N ASP A 23 -2.47 -18.54 27.48
CA ASP A 23 -1.72 -19.79 27.49
C ASP A 23 -0.41 -19.65 26.67
N PRO A 24 0.77 -20.01 27.21
CA PRO A 24 2.04 -19.99 26.48
C PRO A 24 2.01 -20.72 25.13
N GLU A 25 1.28 -21.83 25.00
CA GLU A 25 1.18 -22.59 23.75
C GLU A 25 0.33 -21.84 22.71
N ALA A 26 -0.80 -21.28 23.15
CA ALA A 26 -1.61 -20.39 22.32
C ALA A 26 -0.83 -19.15 21.86
N GLN A 27 -0.05 -18.54 22.75
CA GLN A 27 0.78 -17.38 22.41
C GLN A 27 1.88 -17.75 21.40
N ALA A 28 2.49 -18.94 21.53
CA ALA A 28 3.47 -19.44 20.55
C ALA A 28 2.84 -19.62 19.16
N LEU A 29 1.62 -20.15 19.10
CA LEU A 29 0.85 -20.30 17.87
C LEU A 29 0.49 -18.94 17.25
N ILE A 30 -0.03 -18.00 18.04
CA ILE A 30 -0.35 -16.63 17.60
C ILE A 30 0.90 -15.92 17.06
N ASN A 31 2.03 -16.08 17.74
CA ASN A 31 3.32 -15.53 17.29
C ASN A 31 3.75 -16.14 15.95
N SER A 32 3.58 -17.45 15.77
CA SER A 32 3.85 -18.14 14.51
C SER A 32 2.97 -17.60 13.37
N ILE A 33 1.66 -17.48 13.59
CA ILE A 33 0.72 -16.93 12.59
C ILE A 33 1.12 -15.49 12.25
N THR A 34 1.41 -14.66 13.25
CA THR A 34 1.81 -13.27 13.06
C THR A 34 3.07 -13.16 12.21
N ARG A 35 4.08 -14.01 12.45
CA ARG A 35 5.31 -14.07 11.64
C ARG A 35 5.03 -14.39 10.18
N HIS A 36 4.15 -15.35 9.90
CA HIS A 36 3.79 -15.69 8.52
C HIS A 36 2.97 -14.58 7.84
N ALA A 37 2.08 -13.92 8.61
CA ALA A 37 1.26 -12.81 8.14
C ALA A 37 2.08 -11.57 7.73
N VAL A 38 3.34 -11.43 8.19
CA VAL A 38 4.24 -10.33 7.77
C VAL A 38 4.44 -10.29 6.25
N SER A 39 4.35 -11.43 5.56
CA SER A 39 4.47 -11.51 4.10
C SER A 39 3.20 -11.11 3.34
N ILE A 40 2.05 -11.07 4.01
CA ILE A 40 0.74 -10.86 3.40
C ILE A 40 0.43 -9.35 3.38
N ARG A 41 0.49 -8.74 2.20
CA ARG A 41 0.19 -7.31 2.00
C ARG A 41 -1.20 -6.95 2.54
N GLY A 42 -1.32 -5.79 3.17
CA GLY A 42 -2.58 -5.28 3.71
C GLY A 42 -2.90 -5.72 5.13
N THR A 43 -2.15 -6.67 5.70
CA THR A 43 -2.30 -7.07 7.10
C THR A 43 -1.54 -6.12 8.04
N ARG A 44 -1.96 -6.06 9.31
CA ARG A 44 -1.27 -5.26 10.34
C ARG A 44 0.19 -5.69 10.55
N PRO A 45 0.54 -7.00 10.61
CA PRO A 45 1.94 -7.43 10.72
C PRO A 45 2.81 -6.97 9.55
N PHE A 46 2.29 -7.00 8.31
CA PHE A 46 3.00 -6.47 7.14
C PHE A 46 3.33 -4.98 7.29
N TRP A 47 2.36 -4.16 7.67
CA TRP A 47 2.57 -2.72 7.84
C TRP A 47 3.49 -2.38 9.01
N ASN A 48 3.39 -3.10 10.12
CA ASN A 48 4.31 -2.96 11.25
C ASN A 48 5.75 -3.25 10.82
N ARG A 49 5.98 -4.31 10.03
CA ARG A 49 7.32 -4.61 9.51
C ARG A 49 7.84 -3.50 8.61
N LYS A 50 7.02 -2.98 7.70
CA LYS A 50 7.42 -1.87 6.82
C LYS A 50 7.76 -0.60 7.60
N ARG A 51 7.04 -0.32 8.69
CA ARG A 51 7.39 0.78 9.60
C ARG A 51 8.75 0.55 10.26
N GLN A 52 9.00 -0.64 10.79
CA GLN A 52 10.30 -1.00 11.40
C GLN A 52 11.45 -0.89 10.40
N ASP A 53 11.25 -1.33 9.15
CA ASP A 53 12.26 -1.19 8.09
C ASP A 53 12.58 0.30 7.84
N LEU A 54 11.56 1.17 7.83
CA LEU A 54 11.74 2.63 7.67
C LEU A 54 12.42 3.28 8.87
N GLU A 55 12.07 2.87 10.10
CA GLU A 55 12.74 3.32 11.34
C GLU A 55 14.23 2.95 11.31
N ALA A 56 14.55 1.72 10.89
CA ALA A 56 15.93 1.26 10.73
C ALA A 56 16.69 2.08 9.68
N TYR A 57 16.06 2.38 8.53
CA TYR A 57 16.68 3.27 7.53
C TYR A 57 16.96 4.67 8.08
N ALA A 58 16.01 5.27 8.78
CA ALA A 58 16.21 6.59 9.37
C ALA A 58 17.30 6.60 10.44
N TYR A 59 17.42 5.51 11.22
CA TYR A 59 18.49 5.36 12.20
C TYR A 59 19.87 5.19 11.53
N SER A 60 19.97 4.35 10.51
CA SER A 60 21.26 4.01 9.87
C SER A 60 21.72 5.04 8.83
N LEU A 61 20.81 5.67 8.10
CA LEU A 61 21.11 6.63 7.02
C LEU A 61 20.93 8.08 7.46
N GLY A 62 20.44 8.32 8.68
CA GLY A 62 20.01 9.62 9.15
C GLY A 62 18.56 9.94 8.77
N CYS A 63 17.99 10.98 9.38
CA CYS A 63 16.63 11.41 9.10
C CYS A 63 16.53 11.90 7.65
N PRO A 64 15.69 11.30 6.79
CA PRO A 64 15.54 11.76 5.42
C PRO A 64 14.98 13.19 5.42
N GLY A 65 15.61 14.08 4.64
CA GLY A 65 15.19 15.48 4.51
C GLY A 65 13.84 15.68 3.81
N ALA A 66 13.29 14.65 3.17
CA ALA A 66 11.97 14.67 2.54
C ALA A 66 11.37 13.26 2.44
N PHE A 67 10.05 13.17 2.67
CA PHE A 67 9.24 12.00 2.35
C PHE A 67 8.28 12.36 1.22
N ILE A 68 8.30 11.58 0.14
CA ILE A 68 7.47 11.81 -1.04
C ILE A 68 6.63 10.56 -1.31
N THR A 69 5.31 10.71 -1.28
CA THR A 69 4.35 9.66 -1.62
C THR A 69 3.72 9.94 -2.98
N PHE A 70 3.64 8.90 -3.81
CA PHE A 70 3.04 8.97 -5.13
C PHE A 70 1.79 8.09 -5.14
N SER A 71 0.66 8.65 -5.58
CA SER A 71 -0.62 7.93 -5.64
C SER A 71 -1.39 8.25 -6.92
N PRO A 72 -2.05 7.24 -7.55
CA PRO A 72 -2.96 7.46 -8.67
C PRO A 72 -4.36 7.95 -8.24
N ALA A 73 -4.64 8.09 -6.93
CA ALA A 73 -5.97 8.37 -6.39
C ALA A 73 -6.30 9.89 -6.31
N ASP A 74 -6.00 10.64 -7.36
CA ASP A 74 -6.26 12.08 -7.40
C ASP A 74 -7.68 12.40 -7.91
N LEU A 75 -8.42 13.25 -7.20
CA LEU A 75 -9.82 13.60 -7.51
C LEU A 75 -10.00 14.91 -8.28
N HIS A 76 -8.92 15.67 -8.50
CA HIS A 76 -8.96 17.05 -8.99
C HIS A 76 -8.21 17.25 -10.31
N TRP A 77 -7.27 16.37 -10.64
CA TRP A 77 -6.40 16.56 -11.80
C TRP A 77 -7.18 16.54 -13.12
N ARG A 78 -7.43 17.73 -13.67
CA ARG A 78 -8.01 17.87 -15.01
C ARG A 78 -7.25 17.06 -16.07
N SER A 79 -5.92 17.02 -15.95
CA SER A 79 -5.03 16.20 -16.82
C SER A 79 -5.32 14.69 -16.75
N LEU A 80 -5.84 14.20 -15.62
CA LEU A 80 -6.33 12.82 -15.50
C LEU A 80 -7.74 12.71 -16.09
N TYR A 81 -8.67 13.56 -15.63
CA TYR A 81 -10.08 13.44 -15.95
C TYR A 81 -10.43 13.72 -17.42
N GLN A 82 -9.58 14.43 -18.16
CA GLN A 82 -9.73 14.57 -19.62
C GLN A 82 -9.67 13.24 -20.39
N HIS A 83 -9.06 12.22 -19.79
CA HIS A 83 -8.99 10.87 -20.35
C HIS A 83 -10.11 9.96 -19.85
N MET A 84 -10.90 10.40 -18.87
CA MET A 84 -11.99 9.61 -18.31
C MET A 84 -13.26 9.73 -19.16
N PRO A 85 -14.13 8.70 -19.18
CA PRO A 85 -15.46 8.85 -19.74
C PRO A 85 -16.22 9.94 -18.98
N ARG A 86 -17.19 10.58 -19.66
CA ARG A 86 -18.00 11.68 -19.10
C ARG A 86 -17.20 12.93 -18.71
N TYR A 87 -16.03 13.15 -19.31
CA TYR A 87 -15.24 14.36 -19.07
C TYR A 87 -16.02 15.67 -19.29
N GLY A 88 -16.89 15.72 -20.31
CA GLY A 88 -17.73 16.89 -20.56
C GLY A 88 -18.72 17.19 -19.42
N GLU A 89 -19.23 16.16 -18.75
CA GLU A 89 -20.04 16.31 -17.53
C GLU A 89 -19.18 16.77 -16.36
N TRP A 90 -18.00 16.15 -16.18
CA TRP A 90 -17.05 16.53 -15.13
C TRP A 90 -16.65 18.01 -15.19
N LEU A 91 -16.46 18.56 -16.39
CA LEU A 91 -16.14 19.98 -16.60
C LEU A 91 -17.27 20.92 -16.19
N ARG A 92 -18.53 20.52 -16.41
CA ARG A 92 -19.71 21.34 -16.10
C ARG A 92 -20.22 21.16 -14.68
N ALA A 93 -19.87 20.06 -14.03
CA ALA A 93 -20.26 19.75 -12.66
C ALA A 93 -19.74 20.81 -11.67
N SER A 94 -20.55 21.10 -10.66
CA SER A 94 -20.13 21.83 -9.46
C SER A 94 -19.04 21.03 -8.71
N GLU A 95 -18.31 21.66 -7.79
CA GLU A 95 -17.23 20.98 -7.06
C GLU A 95 -17.70 19.73 -6.29
N PRO A 96 -18.82 19.73 -5.53
CA PRO A 96 -19.29 18.53 -4.84
C PRO A 96 -19.68 17.38 -5.78
N GLU A 97 -20.36 17.72 -6.89
CA GLU A 97 -20.75 16.75 -7.92
C GLU A 97 -19.52 16.18 -8.63
N ARG A 98 -18.57 17.06 -8.97
CA ARG A 98 -17.31 16.69 -9.60
C ARG A 98 -16.53 15.73 -8.70
N MET A 99 -16.48 15.98 -7.40
CA MET A 99 -15.80 15.11 -6.44
C MET A 99 -16.43 13.70 -6.39
N THR A 100 -17.77 13.64 -6.40
CA THR A 100 -18.52 12.38 -6.42
C THR A 100 -18.27 11.61 -7.73
N LEU A 101 -18.37 12.31 -8.86
CA LEU A 101 -18.09 11.74 -10.18
C LEU A 101 -16.62 11.28 -10.29
N SER A 102 -15.68 12.06 -9.77
CA SER A 102 -14.25 11.74 -9.71
C SER A 102 -13.98 10.41 -9.02
N ARG A 103 -14.60 10.18 -7.85
CA ARG A 103 -14.48 8.91 -7.11
C ARG A 103 -15.06 7.74 -7.89
N HIS A 104 -16.22 7.94 -8.52
CA HIS A 104 -16.84 6.92 -9.36
C HIS A 104 -15.95 6.57 -10.55
N LEU A 105 -15.47 7.57 -11.30
CA LEU A 105 -14.63 7.38 -12.48
C LEU A 105 -13.31 6.68 -12.16
N LEU A 106 -12.65 7.02 -11.05
CA LEU A 106 -11.44 6.32 -10.61
C LEU A 106 -11.69 4.84 -10.32
N ARG A 107 -12.79 4.52 -9.63
CA ARG A 107 -13.13 3.12 -9.30
C ARG A 107 -13.47 2.30 -10.52
N GLN A 108 -14.15 2.89 -11.51
CA GLN A 108 -14.56 2.21 -12.73
C GLN A 108 -13.43 2.13 -13.77
N ASN A 109 -12.47 3.05 -13.74
CA ASN A 109 -11.40 3.14 -14.74
C ASN A 109 -9.99 3.18 -14.08
N PRO A 110 -9.65 2.20 -13.22
CA PRO A 110 -8.38 2.22 -12.49
C PRO A 110 -7.16 2.12 -13.42
N HIS A 111 -7.32 1.52 -14.61
CA HIS A 111 -6.26 1.42 -15.63
C HIS A 111 -5.88 2.79 -16.20
N ILE A 112 -6.84 3.70 -16.40
CA ILE A 112 -6.57 5.08 -16.86
C ILE A 112 -5.79 5.84 -15.79
N ALA A 113 -6.23 5.75 -14.53
CA ALA A 113 -5.55 6.35 -13.39
C ALA A 113 -4.12 5.83 -13.24
N ALA A 114 -3.93 4.51 -13.33
CA ALA A 114 -2.62 3.87 -13.24
C ALA A 114 -1.68 4.32 -14.38
N TYR A 115 -2.15 4.35 -15.62
CA TYR A 115 -1.32 4.76 -16.77
C TYR A 115 -0.97 6.26 -16.72
N HIS A 116 -1.95 7.12 -16.42
CA HIS A 116 -1.70 8.55 -16.26
C HIS A 116 -0.71 8.84 -15.12
N PHE A 117 -0.86 8.15 -14.00
CA PHE A 117 0.08 8.19 -12.88
C PHE A 117 1.48 7.76 -13.29
N TYR A 118 1.61 6.62 -13.99
CA TYR A 118 2.90 6.13 -14.48
C TYR A 118 3.59 7.18 -15.36
N ARG A 119 2.87 7.77 -16.32
CA ARG A 119 3.41 8.84 -17.19
C ARG A 119 3.88 10.06 -16.39
N ARG A 120 3.08 10.53 -15.43
CA ARG A 120 3.46 11.67 -14.56
C ARG A 120 4.66 11.35 -13.68
N TYR A 121 4.73 10.14 -13.13
CA TYR A 121 5.87 9.71 -12.34
C TYR A 121 7.15 9.65 -13.19
N CYS A 122 7.10 9.08 -14.40
CA CYS A 122 8.25 9.09 -15.31
C CYS A 122 8.71 10.52 -15.61
N PHE A 123 7.81 11.45 -15.91
CA PHE A 123 8.18 12.85 -16.11
C PHE A 123 8.78 13.50 -14.86
N PHE A 124 8.20 13.27 -13.68
CA PHE A 124 8.74 13.79 -12.43
C PHE A 124 10.13 13.22 -12.16
N ARG A 125 10.33 11.91 -12.31
CA ARG A 125 11.62 11.26 -12.16
C ARG A 125 12.64 11.83 -13.14
N ASP A 126 12.30 11.92 -14.42
CA ASP A 126 13.26 12.25 -15.47
C ASP A 126 13.57 13.76 -15.55
N ILE A 127 12.62 14.63 -15.18
CA ILE A 127 12.79 16.09 -15.25
C ILE A 127 13.20 16.69 -13.91
N VAL A 128 12.71 16.14 -12.79
CA VAL A 128 12.97 16.67 -11.45
C VAL A 128 14.05 15.86 -10.76
N LEU A 129 13.82 14.58 -10.50
CA LEU A 129 14.74 13.77 -9.68
C LEU A 129 16.11 13.60 -10.34
N ARG A 130 16.14 13.19 -11.61
CA ARG A 130 17.40 12.98 -12.34
C ARG A 130 18.11 14.30 -12.64
N LYS A 131 17.42 15.30 -13.20
CA LYS A 131 18.08 16.54 -13.62
C LYS A 131 18.45 17.49 -12.48
N LYS A 132 17.59 17.64 -11.46
CA LYS A 132 17.84 18.61 -10.36
C LYS A 132 18.62 18.01 -9.20
N PHE A 133 18.43 16.72 -8.94
CA PHE A 133 18.99 16.05 -7.77
C PHE A 133 20.01 14.96 -8.11
N ASN A 134 20.29 14.73 -9.40
CA ASN A 134 21.24 13.71 -9.89
C ASN A 134 20.99 12.31 -9.32
N ILE A 135 19.71 11.97 -9.08
CA ILE A 135 19.33 10.67 -8.51
C ILE A 135 19.47 9.60 -9.59
N THR A 136 20.19 8.52 -9.29
CA THR A 136 20.28 7.32 -10.14
C THR A 136 19.16 6.36 -9.77
N ASP A 137 18.44 5.88 -10.78
CA ASP A 137 17.38 4.88 -10.65
C ASP A 137 18.03 3.49 -10.79
N TYR A 138 17.95 2.66 -9.76
CA TYR A 138 18.58 1.32 -9.70
C TYR A 138 17.56 0.21 -9.99
#